data_AF-A0A651H3F7-F1
#
_entry.id   AF-A0A651H3F7-F1
#
_cell.length_a   1.000
_cell.length_b   1.000
_cell.length_c   1.000
_cell.angle_alpha   90.00
_cell.angle_beta   90.00
_cell.angle_gamma   90.00
#
_symmetry.space_group_name_H-M   'P 1'
#
loop_
_entity.id
_entity.type
_entity.pdbx_description
1 polymer ?
#
loop_
_entity_poly.entity_id
_entity_poly.type
_entity_poly.pdbx_seq_one_letter_code
_entity_poly.pdbx_strand_id
1 'polypeptide(L)'
;MPLPGSQHPCARTSGFAPFSLFSFCILLTGIAFTPRSMSATIFTWIGEAPTTINFSGDWSDPANWLPGGWPSDPGDTASITLGALDDFTVTLNVNVTISEFLLNTTVGTFAASGRTFEVGNLAQILSGSVFWNGSTWRGNHLVNQSLITAEGSSTFDFETFDQEGTLRIQGRSGSDGIFTSPTGFDNQGTIELTSVTNRGSQLRVTNGVLNNTPGSTIRLAVGAGGQRTWQAELDNRGDFLIETDTQFNKGNGTYTNRSLLRIDEDAALSITGSSQVLTQAGGTLDIQGALNLASITFNFDGGALAGNRPVLSTGTLNLAPESAGSGDFILRGSVTLNGDIHEGQSIEVQGVSGQDGILTSPNGLTNHNHLLLTSIANRGSQFRVTNGVFDNPEGKTVRLAVGAGGPRTWQAELDNRGDFLIETDTQFNKGNGTYTNRSLLRIDEDAALSITGSSQVLTQAGGTLDIQGALNLASITFNFDGGALAGNRPVLSTGTLNLAPESAGSGDFILRGSVTLNGDIHEGQSIEVQGVSGQDGILTSPNGLTNHNHLLLT
;
A
#
# COMPACT_ATOMS: atom_id res chain seq x y z
N MET A 1 -0.95 39.43 -42.32
CA MET A 1 -1.19 39.21 -43.76
C MET A 1 -1.23 37.71 -44.00
N PRO A 2 -2.41 37.07 -44.11
CA PRO A 2 -2.54 35.68 -44.57
C PRO A 2 -3.21 35.60 -45.95
N LEU A 3 -2.84 34.59 -46.74
CA LEU A 3 -3.46 34.21 -48.02
C LEU A 3 -3.49 32.66 -48.14
N PRO A 4 -4.35 32.06 -48.99
CA PRO A 4 -5.27 30.99 -48.60
C PRO A 4 -5.34 29.78 -49.57
N GLY A 5 -6.25 28.84 -49.29
CA GLY A 5 -6.83 27.87 -50.24
C GLY A 5 -6.95 26.45 -49.63
N SER A 6 -8.03 25.68 -49.77
CA SER A 6 -9.13 25.72 -50.76
C SER A 6 -10.20 24.62 -50.52
N GLN A 7 -11.39 24.82 -51.15
CA GLN A 7 -12.44 23.84 -51.59
C GLN A 7 -13.41 23.24 -50.52
N HIS A 8 -14.73 23.09 -50.71
CA HIS A 8 -15.71 23.29 -51.80
C HIS A 8 -17.18 23.17 -51.24
N PRO A 9 -18.29 23.35 -52.00
CA PRO A 9 -19.49 24.06 -51.55
C PRO A 9 -20.82 23.26 -51.58
N CYS A 10 -21.87 23.98 -51.16
CA CYS A 10 -23.29 23.61 -51.07
C CYS A 10 -24.05 23.74 -52.41
N ALA A 11 -25.11 22.95 -52.63
CA ALA A 11 -26.15 23.24 -53.64
C ALA A 11 -27.53 22.68 -53.25
N ARG A 12 -28.58 23.41 -53.69
CA ARG A 12 -29.99 23.38 -53.29
C ARG A 12 -30.92 22.73 -54.35
N THR A 13 -32.04 22.16 -53.85
CA THR A 13 -33.45 22.18 -54.35
C THR A 13 -33.86 21.57 -55.71
N SER A 14 -34.85 20.65 -55.68
CA SER A 14 -36.29 20.83 -56.04
C SER A 14 -36.93 19.56 -56.64
N GLY A 15 -38.22 19.28 -56.33
CA GLY A 15 -39.02 18.25 -57.00
C GLY A 15 -40.33 17.87 -56.30
N PHE A 16 -41.47 18.05 -56.99
CA PHE A 16 -42.87 17.97 -56.55
C PHE A 16 -43.48 16.53 -56.47
N ALA A 17 -44.65 16.46 -55.78
CA ALA A 17 -45.60 15.37 -55.42
C ALA A 17 -46.13 14.44 -56.56
N PRO A 18 -47.09 13.47 -56.39
CA PRO A 18 -47.95 13.14 -55.22
C PRO A 18 -48.21 11.62 -54.95
N PHE A 19 -48.77 11.24 -53.79
CA PHE A 19 -49.60 10.02 -53.66
C PHE A 19 -50.69 10.15 -52.56
N SER A 20 -51.93 10.30 -53.06
CA SER A 20 -53.18 9.64 -52.63
C SER A 20 -53.52 9.49 -51.14
N LEU A 21 -54.54 10.26 -50.72
CA LEU A 21 -55.44 9.96 -49.61
C LEU A 21 -56.16 8.61 -49.81
N PHE A 22 -56.26 7.80 -48.76
CA PHE A 22 -57.50 7.11 -48.43
C PHE A 22 -57.77 7.23 -46.93
N SER A 23 -58.90 7.87 -46.64
CA SER A 23 -59.47 8.07 -45.32
C SER A 23 -60.21 6.81 -44.90
N PHE A 24 -59.94 6.29 -43.70
CA PHE A 24 -60.91 5.52 -42.94
C PHE A 24 -60.81 5.94 -41.47
N CYS A 25 -61.70 6.86 -41.09
CA CYS A 25 -62.05 7.11 -39.70
C CYS A 25 -62.63 5.82 -39.10
N ILE A 26 -61.95 5.25 -38.11
CA ILE A 26 -62.60 4.43 -37.09
C ILE A 26 -62.40 5.14 -35.76
N LEU A 27 -63.52 5.66 -35.25
CA LEU A 27 -63.70 6.21 -33.93
C LEU A 27 -63.48 5.07 -32.91
N LEU A 28 -62.30 4.96 -32.30
CA LEU A 28 -62.12 4.17 -31.08
C LEU A 28 -61.93 5.13 -29.91
N THR A 29 -62.96 5.19 -29.09
CA THR A 29 -63.03 5.84 -27.79
C THR A 29 -61.74 5.65 -27.00
N GLY A 30 -61.06 6.75 -26.72
CA GLY A 30 -59.92 6.78 -25.81
C GLY A 30 -60.35 6.33 -24.42
N ILE A 31 -59.92 5.13 -24.03
CA ILE A 31 -59.77 4.81 -22.62
C ILE A 31 -58.48 5.52 -22.21
N ALA A 32 -58.63 6.73 -21.67
CA ALA A 32 -57.59 7.34 -20.88
C ALA A 32 -57.32 6.39 -19.70
N PHE A 33 -56.24 5.62 -19.79
CA PHE A 33 -55.58 5.12 -18.58
C PHE A 33 -55.02 6.36 -17.89
N THR A 34 -55.85 6.96 -17.04
CA THR A 34 -55.32 7.69 -15.89
C THR A 34 -54.41 6.69 -15.15
N PRO A 35 -53.14 7.01 -14.86
CA PRO A 35 -52.44 6.24 -13.86
C PRO A 35 -53.33 6.28 -12.63
N ARG A 36 -53.80 5.12 -12.17
CA ARG A 36 -54.43 5.06 -10.85
C ARG A 36 -53.41 5.66 -9.90
N SER A 37 -53.76 6.79 -9.29
CA SER A 37 -53.22 7.16 -7.99
C SER A 37 -53.46 5.94 -7.09
N MET A 38 -52.44 5.10 -6.92
CA MET A 38 -52.49 4.04 -5.93
C MET A 38 -52.51 4.74 -4.58
N SER A 39 -53.61 4.60 -3.84
CA SER A 39 -53.75 5.25 -2.55
C SER A 39 -52.69 4.70 -1.62
N ALA A 40 -51.72 5.53 -1.26
CA ALA A 40 -50.70 5.20 -0.28
C ALA A 40 -51.39 4.72 1.01
N THR A 41 -51.18 3.44 1.35
CA THR A 41 -51.74 2.85 2.56
C THR A 41 -50.62 2.59 3.56
N ILE A 42 -50.83 3.00 4.81
CA ILE A 42 -49.91 2.71 5.90
C ILE A 42 -50.35 1.41 6.55
N PHE A 43 -49.54 0.37 6.40
CA PHE A 43 -49.73 -0.93 7.03
C PHE A 43 -48.87 -1.02 8.29
N THR A 44 -49.49 -1.35 9.41
CA THR A 44 -48.80 -1.60 10.68
C THR A 44 -48.83 -3.09 10.98
N TRP A 45 -47.66 -3.68 11.24
CA TRP A 45 -47.57 -5.09 11.64
C TRP A 45 -48.35 -5.29 12.94
N ILE A 46 -49.04 -6.42 13.07
CA ILE A 46 -49.72 -6.83 14.30
C ILE A 46 -49.40 -8.27 14.72
N GLY A 47 -48.69 -9.04 13.89
CA GLY A 47 -48.43 -10.47 14.11
C GLY A 47 -49.67 -11.35 13.87
N GLU A 48 -49.56 -12.65 14.13
CA GLU A 48 -50.73 -13.55 14.09
C GLU A 48 -51.82 -13.01 15.03
N ALA A 49 -53.08 -13.12 14.58
CA ALA A 49 -54.28 -12.61 15.26
C ALA A 49 -54.29 -12.85 16.79
N PRO A 50 -54.95 -11.98 17.61
CA PRO A 50 -54.71 -11.74 19.05
C PRO A 50 -54.88 -12.91 20.04
N THR A 51 -55.03 -14.15 19.57
CA THR A 51 -55.12 -15.37 20.36
C THR A 51 -53.78 -16.05 20.62
N THR A 52 -52.69 -15.64 19.94
CA THR A 52 -51.35 -16.22 20.12
C THR A 52 -50.34 -15.15 20.57
N ILE A 53 -49.48 -15.52 21.52
CA ILE A 53 -48.32 -14.73 21.98
C ILE A 53 -47.17 -14.69 20.94
N ASN A 54 -47.37 -15.29 19.76
CA ASN A 54 -46.38 -15.36 18.69
C ASN A 54 -46.65 -14.28 17.65
N PHE A 55 -45.86 -13.21 17.67
CA PHE A 55 -45.98 -12.10 16.69
C PHE A 55 -45.23 -12.35 15.38
N SER A 56 -44.69 -13.55 15.19
CA SER A 56 -43.97 -13.93 13.97
C SER A 56 -44.93 -14.27 12.84
N GLY A 57 -44.53 -14.01 11.60
CA GLY A 57 -45.37 -14.32 10.45
C GLY A 57 -44.74 -13.92 9.12
N ASP A 58 -45.43 -14.33 8.06
CA ASP A 58 -45.07 -13.99 6.68
C ASP A 58 -45.58 -12.60 6.30
N TRP A 59 -44.74 -11.84 5.59
CA TRP A 59 -45.04 -10.49 5.09
C TRP A 59 -46.32 -10.48 4.25
N SER A 60 -46.52 -11.48 3.40
CA SER A 60 -47.64 -11.53 2.46
C SER A 60 -48.97 -12.01 3.07
N ASP A 61 -49.03 -12.31 4.36
CA ASP A 61 -50.27 -12.72 5.03
C ASP A 61 -51.08 -11.47 5.44
N PRO A 62 -52.28 -11.25 4.86
CA PRO A 62 -53.09 -10.08 5.17
C PRO A 62 -53.54 -9.99 6.63
N ALA A 63 -53.54 -11.10 7.37
CA ALA A 63 -53.94 -11.12 8.78
C ALA A 63 -52.89 -10.48 9.71
N ASN A 64 -51.65 -10.34 9.25
CA ASN A 64 -50.54 -9.81 10.03
C ASN A 64 -50.43 -8.28 9.98
N TRP A 65 -51.30 -7.59 9.24
CA TRP A 65 -51.26 -6.14 9.07
C TRP A 65 -52.60 -5.46 9.34
N LEU A 66 -52.53 -4.20 9.77
CA LEU A 66 -53.65 -3.27 9.81
C LEU A 66 -53.37 -2.02 8.96
N PRO A 67 -54.32 -1.56 8.13
CA PRO A 67 -55.60 -2.20 7.81
C PRO A 67 -55.41 -3.55 7.11
N GLY A 68 -56.44 -4.40 7.14
CA GLY A 68 -56.35 -5.74 6.54
C GLY A 68 -55.94 -5.69 5.07
N GLY A 69 -54.95 -6.50 4.71
CA GLY A 69 -54.16 -6.38 3.49
C GLY A 69 -52.68 -6.56 3.82
N TRP A 70 -51.77 -6.33 2.88
CA TRP A 70 -50.35 -6.30 3.18
C TRP A 70 -49.67 -5.26 2.27
N PRO A 71 -48.57 -4.63 2.73
CA PRO A 71 -47.87 -3.64 1.92
C PRO A 71 -47.27 -4.30 0.68
N SER A 72 -47.88 -4.03 -0.48
CA SER A 72 -47.59 -4.70 -1.75
C SER A 72 -47.41 -3.75 -2.93
N ASP A 73 -47.84 -2.50 -2.79
CA ASP A 73 -47.80 -1.49 -3.84
C ASP A 73 -46.68 -0.44 -3.58
N PRO A 74 -46.08 0.14 -4.64
CA PRO A 74 -45.04 1.17 -4.53
C PRO A 74 -45.43 2.45 -3.76
N GLY A 75 -46.72 2.65 -3.48
CA GLY A 75 -47.22 3.76 -2.65
C GLY A 75 -47.35 3.41 -1.16
N ASP A 76 -47.23 2.14 -0.78
CA ASP A 76 -47.51 1.68 0.57
C ASP A 76 -46.37 1.99 1.54
N THR A 77 -46.72 2.13 2.81
CA THR A 77 -45.77 2.24 3.93
C THR A 77 -45.93 1.03 4.83
N ALA A 78 -44.81 0.40 5.20
CA ALA A 78 -44.78 -0.70 6.15
C ALA A 78 -44.14 -0.25 7.47
N SER A 79 -44.87 -0.41 8.58
CA SER A 79 -44.43 -0.02 9.92
C SER A 79 -44.46 -1.21 10.87
N ILE A 80 -43.30 -1.60 11.39
CA ILE A 80 -43.15 -2.67 12.39
C ILE A 80 -42.72 -2.02 13.70
N THR A 81 -43.70 -1.72 14.56
CA THR A 81 -43.53 -0.90 15.76
C THR A 81 -44.07 -1.56 17.04
N LEU A 82 -44.43 -2.84 17.00
CA LEU A 82 -45.00 -3.50 18.18
C LEU A 82 -44.02 -3.53 19.35
N GLY A 83 -44.52 -3.17 20.53
CA GLY A 83 -43.90 -3.52 21.79
C GLY A 83 -44.34 -4.92 22.24
N ALA A 84 -43.73 -5.96 21.68
CA ALA A 84 -43.92 -7.33 22.15
C ALA A 84 -43.02 -7.63 23.36
N LEU A 85 -43.41 -8.62 24.17
CA LEU A 85 -42.59 -9.11 25.30
C LEU A 85 -41.59 -10.20 24.88
N ASP A 86 -41.92 -10.96 23.84
CA ASP A 86 -41.13 -12.06 23.30
C ASP A 86 -40.60 -11.71 21.89
N ASP A 87 -39.47 -12.31 21.53
CA ASP A 87 -38.86 -12.17 20.20
C ASP A 87 -39.81 -12.67 19.11
N PHE A 88 -39.86 -11.94 17.99
CA PHE A 88 -40.65 -12.32 16.83
C PHE A 88 -39.95 -12.01 15.51
N THR A 89 -40.34 -12.73 14.46
CA THR A 89 -39.76 -12.56 13.12
C THR A 89 -40.82 -12.23 12.08
N VAL A 90 -40.65 -11.10 11.42
CA VAL A 90 -41.36 -10.74 10.18
C VAL A 90 -40.57 -11.29 9.00
N THR A 91 -41.11 -12.31 8.34
CA THR A 91 -40.43 -12.98 7.22
C THR A 91 -40.90 -12.40 5.90
N LEU A 92 -40.01 -11.72 5.19
CA LEU A 92 -40.23 -11.36 3.80
C LEU A 92 -40.16 -12.64 2.94
N ASN A 93 -41.33 -13.17 2.60
CA ASN A 93 -41.51 -14.40 1.82
C ASN A 93 -41.79 -14.13 0.33
N VAL A 94 -41.90 -12.85 -0.06
CA VAL A 94 -42.19 -12.39 -1.44
C VAL A 94 -41.21 -11.28 -1.85
N ASN A 95 -41.09 -11.03 -3.16
CA ASN A 95 -40.42 -9.82 -3.64
C ASN A 95 -41.43 -8.68 -3.68
N VAL A 96 -41.08 -7.50 -3.18
CA VAL A 96 -42.01 -6.39 -3.08
C VAL A 96 -41.32 -5.03 -3.23
N THR A 97 -42.05 -4.09 -3.80
CA THR A 97 -41.67 -2.67 -3.91
C THR A 97 -42.69 -1.84 -3.15
N ILE A 98 -42.24 -1.05 -2.18
CA ILE A 98 -43.07 -0.16 -1.36
C ILE A 98 -42.47 1.25 -1.30
N SER A 99 -43.19 2.21 -0.72
CA SER A 99 -42.73 3.59 -0.59
C SER A 99 -41.79 3.76 0.61
N GLU A 100 -42.23 3.34 1.81
CA GLU A 100 -41.52 3.58 3.07
C GLU A 100 -41.50 2.34 3.96
N PHE A 101 -40.43 2.17 4.72
CA PHE A 101 -40.27 1.08 5.68
C PHE A 101 -39.75 1.60 7.02
N LEU A 102 -40.39 1.20 8.11
CA LEU A 102 -39.95 1.50 9.47
C LEU A 102 -39.88 0.22 10.31
N LEU A 103 -38.70 -0.10 10.83
CA LEU A 103 -38.52 -1.04 11.92
C LEU A 103 -38.14 -0.26 13.19
N ASN A 104 -39.03 -0.31 14.18
CA ASN A 104 -38.79 0.32 15.47
C ASN A 104 -39.46 -0.49 16.59
N THR A 105 -38.87 -1.65 16.87
CA THR A 105 -39.25 -2.56 17.95
C THR A 105 -37.99 -3.18 18.54
N THR A 106 -37.89 -3.33 19.85
CA THR A 106 -36.67 -3.83 20.51
C THR A 106 -36.44 -5.34 20.34
N VAL A 107 -37.49 -6.10 20.02
CA VAL A 107 -37.48 -7.58 20.00
C VAL A 107 -37.83 -8.17 18.62
N GLY A 108 -38.20 -7.32 17.66
CA GLY A 108 -38.57 -7.77 16.32
C GLY A 108 -37.36 -7.97 15.41
N THR A 109 -37.41 -9.04 14.61
CA THR A 109 -36.47 -9.32 13.53
C THR A 109 -37.18 -9.23 12.18
N PHE A 110 -36.64 -8.45 11.25
CA PHE A 110 -37.08 -8.46 9.85
C PHE A 110 -36.13 -9.34 9.03
N ALA A 111 -36.64 -10.42 8.44
CA ALA A 111 -35.81 -11.46 7.82
C ALA A 111 -36.17 -11.68 6.34
N ALA A 112 -35.14 -11.86 5.50
CA ALA A 112 -35.32 -12.23 4.10
C ALA A 112 -34.27 -13.24 3.63
N SER A 113 -34.71 -14.25 2.88
CA SER A 113 -33.82 -15.25 2.27
C SER A 113 -34.10 -15.41 0.77
N GLY A 114 -33.14 -15.04 -0.08
CA GLY A 114 -33.28 -15.11 -1.54
C GLY A 114 -34.37 -14.20 -2.11
N ARG A 115 -34.62 -13.04 -1.48
CA ARG A 115 -35.68 -12.10 -1.88
C ARG A 115 -35.13 -10.74 -2.32
N THR A 116 -35.99 -9.99 -2.99
CA THR A 116 -35.76 -8.58 -3.32
C THR A 116 -36.78 -7.71 -2.58
N PHE A 117 -36.28 -6.76 -1.80
CA PHE A 117 -37.08 -5.72 -1.16
C PHE A 117 -36.68 -4.37 -1.74
N GLU A 118 -37.65 -3.60 -2.23
CA GLU A 118 -37.42 -2.27 -2.77
C GLU A 118 -38.22 -1.23 -1.97
N VAL A 119 -37.56 -0.18 -1.49
CA VAL A 119 -38.17 0.91 -0.74
C VAL A 119 -37.88 2.22 -1.46
N GLY A 120 -38.87 2.78 -2.14
CA GLY A 120 -38.70 3.89 -3.06
C GLY A 120 -38.28 5.22 -2.41
N ASN A 121 -38.66 5.45 -1.15
CA ASN A 121 -38.32 6.66 -0.41
C ASN A 121 -37.32 6.35 0.71
N LEU A 122 -37.82 5.98 1.89
CA LEU A 122 -37.02 5.88 3.10
C LEU A 122 -37.27 4.56 3.82
N ALA A 123 -36.20 3.81 4.07
CA ALA A 123 -36.16 2.69 4.97
C ALA A 123 -35.41 3.08 6.25
N GLN A 124 -36.03 2.91 7.43
CA GLN A 124 -35.42 3.23 8.71
C GLN A 124 -35.42 2.02 9.65
N ILE A 125 -34.25 1.71 10.19
CA ILE A 125 -34.05 0.68 11.22
C ILE A 125 -33.63 1.38 12.50
N LEU A 126 -34.60 1.81 13.30
CA LEU A 126 -34.36 2.57 14.53
C LEU A 126 -34.06 1.64 15.71
N SER A 127 -34.69 0.45 15.74
CA SER A 127 -34.46 -0.59 16.74
C SER A 127 -34.84 -1.97 16.19
N GLY A 128 -34.45 -3.04 16.89
CA GLY A 128 -34.70 -4.41 16.45
C GLY A 128 -33.55 -4.95 15.62
N SER A 129 -33.77 -5.98 14.81
CA SER A 129 -32.73 -6.50 13.94
C SER A 129 -33.21 -6.83 12.54
N VAL A 130 -32.30 -6.77 11.56
CA VAL A 130 -32.53 -7.26 10.21
C VAL A 130 -31.62 -8.45 9.95
N PHE A 131 -32.17 -9.49 9.34
CA PHE A 131 -31.42 -10.65 8.87
C PHE A 131 -31.60 -10.82 7.37
N TRP A 132 -30.51 -10.64 6.62
CA TRP A 132 -30.50 -10.65 5.17
C TRP A 132 -29.61 -11.78 4.64
N ASN A 133 -30.21 -12.81 4.04
CA ASN A 133 -29.48 -13.99 3.57
C ASN A 133 -29.64 -14.17 2.06
N GLY A 134 -28.58 -13.90 1.31
CA GLY A 134 -28.61 -14.02 -0.16
C GLY A 134 -29.69 -13.15 -0.81
N SER A 135 -30.04 -12.03 -0.19
CA SER A 135 -31.17 -11.17 -0.57
C SER A 135 -30.69 -9.81 -1.07
N THR A 136 -31.53 -9.12 -1.84
CA THR A 136 -31.27 -7.75 -2.30
C THR A 136 -32.22 -6.77 -1.64
N TRP A 137 -31.67 -5.74 -1.00
CA TRP A 137 -32.44 -4.58 -0.56
C TRP A 137 -32.01 -3.38 -1.39
N ARG A 138 -32.96 -2.70 -2.01
CA ARG A 138 -32.68 -1.53 -2.85
C ARG A 138 -33.66 -0.39 -2.59
N GLY A 139 -33.30 0.81 -2.99
CA GLY A 139 -34.16 1.97 -2.77
C GLY A 139 -33.42 3.28 -2.90
N ASN A 140 -34.07 4.34 -2.45
CA ASN A 140 -33.44 5.66 -2.41
C ASN A 140 -32.56 5.79 -1.15
N HIS A 141 -33.15 5.70 0.04
CA HIS A 141 -32.43 5.95 1.30
C HIS A 141 -32.66 4.84 2.34
N LEU A 142 -31.57 4.30 2.87
CA LEU A 142 -31.56 3.42 4.04
C LEU A 142 -30.85 4.10 5.21
N VAL A 143 -31.51 4.14 6.38
CA VAL A 143 -30.92 4.51 7.66
C VAL A 143 -30.86 3.27 8.53
N ASN A 144 -29.66 2.85 8.92
CA ASN A 144 -29.46 1.79 9.89
C ASN A 144 -28.92 2.36 11.20
N GLN A 145 -29.73 2.31 12.26
CA GLN A 145 -29.35 2.68 13.63
C GLN A 145 -29.34 1.48 14.59
N SER A 146 -29.54 0.26 14.06
CA SER A 146 -29.60 -0.97 14.85
C SER A 146 -28.71 -2.05 14.22
N LEU A 147 -29.02 -3.32 14.44
CA LEU A 147 -28.28 -4.45 13.88
C LEU A 147 -28.86 -4.90 12.53
N ILE A 148 -28.01 -4.93 11.51
CA ILE A 148 -28.23 -5.66 10.27
C ILE A 148 -27.20 -6.77 10.18
N THR A 149 -27.66 -8.01 9.98
CA THR A 149 -26.79 -9.17 9.70
C THR A 149 -26.98 -9.60 8.25
N ALA A 150 -25.91 -9.55 7.47
CA ALA A 150 -25.83 -9.99 6.09
C ALA A 150 -25.08 -11.33 5.99
N GLU A 151 -25.77 -12.33 5.47
CA GLU A 151 -25.26 -13.65 5.13
C GLU A 151 -25.49 -13.97 3.66
N GLY A 152 -24.81 -15.02 3.18
CA GLY A 152 -24.87 -15.40 1.77
C GLY A 152 -24.45 -14.23 0.87
N SER A 153 -24.87 -14.24 -0.38
CA SER A 153 -24.62 -13.13 -1.31
C SER A 153 -25.69 -12.05 -1.21
N SER A 154 -25.55 -11.15 -0.23
CA SER A 154 -26.49 -10.06 0.02
C SER A 154 -26.06 -8.75 -0.65
N THR A 155 -27.02 -7.99 -1.18
CA THR A 155 -26.76 -6.72 -1.89
C THR A 155 -27.63 -5.60 -1.35
N PHE A 156 -27.02 -4.48 -0.97
CA PHE A 156 -27.70 -3.25 -0.56
C PHE A 156 -27.42 -2.17 -1.60
N ASP A 157 -28.43 -1.83 -2.38
CA ASP A 157 -28.36 -0.94 -3.55
C ASP A 157 -29.21 0.30 -3.30
N PHE A 158 -28.61 1.26 -2.59
CA PHE A 158 -29.26 2.51 -2.21
C PHE A 158 -28.49 3.72 -2.77
N GLU A 159 -29.22 4.79 -3.10
CA GLU A 159 -28.60 6.07 -3.42
C GLU A 159 -27.90 6.66 -2.20
N THR A 160 -28.52 6.52 -1.01
CA THR A 160 -27.95 6.94 0.28
C THR A 160 -28.06 5.81 1.30
N PHE A 161 -26.97 5.50 1.99
CA PHE A 161 -26.94 4.54 3.09
C PHE A 161 -26.27 5.15 4.33
N ASP A 162 -27.09 5.56 5.29
CA ASP A 162 -26.63 6.08 6.58
C ASP A 162 -26.40 4.93 7.54
N GLN A 163 -25.15 4.51 7.66
CA GLN A 163 -24.75 3.39 8.49
C GLN A 163 -24.30 3.87 9.88
N GLU A 164 -25.24 3.99 10.81
CA GLU A 164 -25.03 4.49 12.19
C GLU A 164 -25.00 3.37 13.24
N GLY A 165 -25.64 2.24 12.95
CA GLY A 165 -25.72 1.04 13.79
C GLY A 165 -24.62 0.02 13.50
N THR A 166 -24.94 -1.27 13.63
CA THR A 166 -24.05 -2.38 13.29
C THR A 166 -24.46 -3.04 11.98
N LEU A 167 -23.52 -3.15 11.03
CA LEU A 167 -23.62 -4.01 9.87
C LEU A 167 -22.67 -5.18 10.07
N ARG A 168 -23.23 -6.35 10.36
CA ARG A 168 -22.48 -7.59 10.53
C ARG A 168 -22.54 -8.40 9.24
N ILE A 169 -21.39 -8.75 8.70
CA ILE A 169 -21.24 -9.64 7.54
C ILE A 169 -20.70 -10.96 8.06
N GLN A 170 -21.48 -12.03 7.94
CA GLN A 170 -21.22 -13.25 8.66
C GLN A 170 -21.12 -14.48 7.74
N GLY A 171 -19.97 -15.16 7.78
CA GLY A 171 -19.82 -16.49 7.21
C GLY A 171 -20.55 -17.55 8.04
N ARG A 172 -21.21 -18.52 7.39
CA ARG A 172 -21.95 -19.60 8.05
C ARG A 172 -21.82 -20.94 7.36
N SER A 173 -22.32 -22.01 7.98
CA SER A 173 -22.25 -23.34 7.40
C SER A 173 -22.81 -23.37 5.97
N GLY A 174 -21.95 -23.75 5.02
CA GLY A 174 -22.32 -23.91 3.61
C GLY A 174 -22.25 -22.65 2.75
N SER A 175 -21.97 -21.46 3.31
CA SER A 175 -21.80 -20.22 2.53
C SER A 175 -20.90 -19.21 3.23
N ASP A 176 -20.07 -18.53 2.45
CA ASP A 176 -19.41 -17.31 2.91
C ASP A 176 -20.45 -16.18 3.06
N GLY A 177 -20.17 -15.21 3.93
CA GLY A 177 -20.97 -14.00 4.07
C GLY A 177 -20.45 -12.94 3.13
N ILE A 178 -21.25 -12.51 2.15
CA ILE A 178 -20.84 -11.52 1.15
C ILE A 178 -21.84 -10.37 1.17
N PHE A 179 -21.35 -9.17 1.47
CA PHE A 179 -22.10 -7.94 1.33
C PHE A 179 -21.61 -7.15 0.14
N THR A 180 -22.53 -6.71 -0.72
CA THR A 180 -22.23 -5.83 -1.85
C THR A 180 -23.02 -4.53 -1.72
N SER A 181 -22.32 -3.40 -1.82
CA SER A 181 -22.91 -2.11 -2.15
C SER A 181 -22.39 -1.62 -3.51
N PRO A 182 -23.26 -1.19 -4.44
CA PRO A 182 -22.82 -0.62 -5.72
C PRO A 182 -22.09 0.72 -5.59
N THR A 183 -22.39 1.47 -4.53
CA THR A 183 -21.92 2.83 -4.26
C THR A 183 -21.16 2.90 -2.92
N GLY A 184 -20.25 3.88 -2.81
CA GLY A 184 -19.58 4.19 -1.54
C GLY A 184 -20.55 4.80 -0.55
N PHE A 185 -20.25 4.67 0.74
CA PHE A 185 -21.07 5.18 1.83
C PHE A 185 -20.22 5.47 3.07
N ASP A 186 -20.80 6.21 4.01
CA ASP A 186 -20.15 6.57 5.27
C ASP A 186 -20.54 5.57 6.36
N ASN A 187 -19.53 4.99 7.02
CA ASN A 187 -19.73 4.28 8.28
C ASN A 187 -19.61 5.25 9.46
N GLN A 188 -20.70 5.43 10.18
CA GLN A 188 -20.82 6.20 11.42
C GLN A 188 -21.05 5.29 12.65
N GLY A 189 -21.18 3.98 12.44
CA GLY A 189 -21.35 2.98 13.48
C GLY A 189 -20.28 1.90 13.45
N THR A 190 -20.70 0.64 13.44
CA THR A 190 -19.81 -0.53 13.35
C THR A 190 -20.07 -1.32 12.08
N ILE A 191 -19.00 -1.68 11.37
CA ILE A 191 -19.02 -2.76 10.38
C ILE A 191 -18.19 -3.92 10.94
N GLU A 192 -18.79 -5.10 11.03
CA GLU A 192 -18.11 -6.30 11.53
C GLU A 192 -18.11 -7.40 10.47
N LEU A 193 -16.93 -7.84 10.03
CA LEU A 193 -16.76 -9.04 9.22
C LEU A 193 -16.37 -10.19 10.17
N THR A 194 -17.24 -11.18 10.29
CA THR A 194 -17.07 -12.29 11.23
C THR A 194 -17.53 -13.60 10.61
N SER A 195 -17.45 -14.67 11.39
CA SER A 195 -17.98 -15.96 11.00
C SER A 195 -18.41 -16.77 12.20
N VAL A 196 -19.50 -17.53 12.05
CA VAL A 196 -19.98 -18.52 13.03
C VAL A 196 -19.50 -19.93 12.71
N THR A 197 -18.85 -20.12 11.55
CA THR A 197 -18.19 -21.36 11.15
C THR A 197 -16.82 -21.08 10.54
N ASN A 198 -16.04 -22.07 10.12
CA ASN A 198 -14.77 -21.81 9.43
C ASN A 198 -14.99 -21.39 7.94
N ARG A 199 -15.77 -20.33 7.73
CA ARG A 199 -16.18 -19.79 6.42
C ARG A 199 -15.83 -18.31 6.33
N GLY A 200 -15.59 -17.84 5.11
CA GLY A 200 -15.12 -16.49 4.88
C GLY A 200 -16.22 -15.44 5.01
N SER A 201 -15.80 -14.19 5.12
CA SER A 201 -16.68 -13.02 5.04
C SER A 201 -16.04 -11.94 4.17
N GLN A 202 -16.85 -11.30 3.34
CA GLN A 202 -16.40 -10.35 2.34
C GLN A 202 -17.30 -9.11 2.30
N LEU A 203 -16.68 -7.93 2.34
CA LEU A 203 -17.33 -6.66 2.02
C LEU A 203 -16.89 -6.18 0.64
N ARG A 204 -17.84 -5.81 -0.21
CA ARG A 204 -17.57 -5.28 -1.55
C ARG A 204 -18.30 -3.96 -1.77
N VAL A 205 -17.54 -2.94 -2.18
CA VAL A 205 -18.07 -1.69 -2.73
C VAL A 205 -17.60 -1.58 -4.17
N THR A 206 -18.56 -1.53 -5.12
CA THR A 206 -18.22 -1.57 -6.55
C THR A 206 -17.62 -0.24 -7.01
N ASN A 207 -18.29 0.88 -6.71
CA ASN A 207 -17.85 2.22 -7.09
C ASN A 207 -17.87 3.15 -5.87
N GLY A 208 -16.95 4.11 -5.82
CA GLY A 208 -16.85 5.06 -4.72
C GLY A 208 -16.07 4.52 -3.52
N VAL A 209 -15.94 5.38 -2.51
CA VAL A 209 -15.11 5.16 -1.31
C VAL A 209 -16.01 4.84 -0.13
N LEU A 210 -15.59 3.88 0.70
CA LEU A 210 -16.17 3.68 2.03
C LEU A 210 -15.40 4.57 3.02
N ASN A 211 -16.08 5.55 3.60
CA ASN A 211 -15.48 6.41 4.62
C ASN A 211 -15.75 5.84 6.00
N ASN A 212 -14.71 5.47 6.74
CA ASN A 212 -14.85 5.17 8.16
C ASN A 212 -14.71 6.49 8.93
N THR A 213 -15.83 7.07 9.34
CA THR A 213 -15.86 8.40 9.97
C THR A 213 -15.24 8.41 11.38
N PRO A 214 -14.92 9.59 11.97
CA PRO A 214 -14.37 9.65 13.31
C PRO A 214 -15.30 9.02 14.36
N GLY A 215 -14.75 8.15 15.22
CA GLY A 215 -15.50 7.46 16.26
C GLY A 215 -16.23 6.19 15.81
N SER A 216 -16.20 5.86 14.51
CA SER A 216 -16.76 4.62 13.99
C SER A 216 -15.71 3.51 13.88
N THR A 217 -16.16 2.27 13.79
CA THR A 217 -15.31 1.07 13.81
C THR A 217 -15.58 0.17 12.61
N ILE A 218 -14.52 -0.30 11.98
CA ILE A 218 -14.54 -1.46 11.08
C ILE A 218 -13.71 -2.56 11.74
N ARG A 219 -14.31 -3.73 11.93
CA ARG A 219 -13.70 -4.86 12.64
C ARG A 219 -13.73 -6.13 11.81
N LEU A 220 -12.57 -6.68 11.52
CA LEU A 220 -12.39 -7.94 10.81
C LEU A 220 -12.06 -8.99 11.87
N ALA A 221 -13.10 -9.49 12.52
CA ALA A 221 -13.02 -10.28 13.74
C ALA A 221 -12.66 -11.74 13.48
N VAL A 222 -11.97 -12.40 14.42
CA VAL A 222 -11.56 -13.82 14.34
C VAL A 222 -12.73 -14.77 14.08
N GLY A 223 -13.85 -14.56 14.78
CA GLY A 223 -15.03 -15.45 14.72
C GLY A 223 -14.64 -16.92 14.95
N ALA A 224 -15.24 -17.82 14.18
CA ALA A 224 -14.91 -19.25 14.17
C ALA A 224 -13.84 -19.65 13.12
N GLY A 225 -13.01 -18.69 12.67
CA GLY A 225 -12.05 -18.88 11.57
C GLY A 225 -12.61 -18.44 10.21
N GLY A 226 -11.90 -18.76 9.12
CA GLY A 226 -12.19 -18.32 7.75
C GLY A 226 -11.39 -17.09 7.29
N GLN A 227 -11.38 -16.80 5.99
CA GLN A 227 -10.69 -15.62 5.46
C GLN A 227 -11.57 -14.38 5.49
N ARG A 228 -10.98 -13.21 5.79
CA ARG A 228 -11.66 -11.92 5.66
C ARG A 228 -11.19 -11.24 4.38
N THR A 229 -12.14 -10.76 3.59
CA THR A 229 -11.85 -10.16 2.29
C THR A 229 -12.45 -8.76 2.21
N TRP A 230 -11.61 -7.77 1.90
CA TRP A 230 -12.02 -6.40 1.72
C TRP A 230 -11.89 -6.00 0.24
N GLN A 231 -13.03 -5.67 -0.36
CA GLN A 231 -13.16 -5.23 -1.76
C GLN A 231 -13.82 -3.85 -1.85
N ALA A 232 -13.36 -2.91 -1.04
CA ALA A 232 -13.80 -1.51 -1.07
C ALA A 232 -12.60 -0.57 -1.07
N GLU A 233 -12.72 0.57 -1.73
CA GLU A 233 -11.83 1.69 -1.45
C GLU A 233 -12.13 2.20 -0.04
N LEU A 234 -11.09 2.62 0.68
CA LEU A 234 -11.18 2.96 2.10
C LEU A 234 -10.55 4.32 2.37
N ASP A 235 -11.27 5.16 3.10
CA ASP A 235 -10.71 6.33 3.78
C ASP A 235 -11.01 6.21 5.29
N ASN A 236 -9.99 5.80 6.05
CA ASN A 236 -10.13 5.48 7.46
C ASN A 236 -9.80 6.68 8.35
N ARG A 237 -10.83 7.28 8.96
CA ARG A 237 -10.74 8.31 10.01
C ARG A 237 -11.22 7.83 11.39
N GLY A 238 -11.71 6.59 11.48
CA GLY A 238 -12.08 5.90 12.73
C GLY A 238 -11.10 4.78 13.08
N ASP A 239 -11.60 3.70 13.66
CA ASP A 239 -10.82 2.50 13.98
C ASP A 239 -10.99 1.42 12.92
N PHE A 240 -9.88 0.89 12.38
CA PHE A 240 -9.87 -0.28 11.50
C PHE A 240 -9.07 -1.40 12.15
N LEU A 241 -9.76 -2.45 12.61
CA LEU A 241 -9.21 -3.52 13.42
C LEU A 241 -9.17 -4.83 12.64
N ILE A 242 -7.98 -5.40 12.48
CA ILE A 242 -7.74 -6.67 11.80
C ILE A 242 -7.31 -7.69 12.84
N GLU A 243 -8.22 -8.58 13.21
CA GLU A 243 -8.00 -9.59 14.25
C GLU A 243 -7.66 -10.96 13.67
N THR A 244 -7.75 -11.13 12.35
CA THR A 244 -7.47 -12.38 11.64
C THR A 244 -7.00 -12.12 10.22
N ASP A 245 -6.41 -13.13 9.59
CA ASP A 245 -5.94 -13.08 8.20
C ASP A 245 -6.94 -12.44 7.23
N THR A 246 -6.48 -11.35 6.64
CA THR A 246 -7.27 -10.45 5.81
C THR A 246 -6.58 -10.18 4.48
N GLN A 247 -7.37 -10.14 3.41
CA GLN A 247 -6.92 -9.71 2.09
C GLN A 247 -7.65 -8.46 1.62
N PHE A 248 -6.89 -7.44 1.21
CA PHE A 248 -7.41 -6.34 0.43
C PHE A 248 -7.15 -6.64 -1.06
N ASN A 249 -8.23 -6.90 -1.80
CA ASN A 249 -8.12 -7.37 -3.18
C ASN A 249 -9.11 -6.70 -4.14
N LYS A 250 -9.50 -5.46 -3.86
CA LYS A 250 -10.20 -4.63 -4.85
C LYS A 250 -9.25 -4.33 -6.02
N GLY A 251 -9.70 -4.58 -7.24
CA GLY A 251 -8.98 -4.15 -8.44
C GLY A 251 -8.80 -2.64 -8.46
N ASN A 252 -7.57 -2.16 -8.65
CA ASN A 252 -7.19 -0.75 -8.53
C ASN A 252 -7.57 -0.11 -7.17
N GLY A 253 -7.59 -0.90 -6.09
CA GLY A 253 -8.00 -0.44 -4.77
C GLY A 253 -7.08 0.65 -4.21
N THR A 254 -7.69 1.65 -3.59
CA THR A 254 -7.02 2.70 -2.82
C THR A 254 -7.45 2.61 -1.36
N TYR A 255 -6.48 2.61 -0.46
CA TYR A 255 -6.71 2.47 0.98
C TYR A 255 -5.92 3.56 1.70
N THR A 256 -6.61 4.51 2.31
CA THR A 256 -6.00 5.60 3.06
C THR A 256 -6.27 5.43 4.54
N ASN A 257 -5.22 5.36 5.36
CA ASN A 257 -5.33 5.43 6.80
C ASN A 257 -4.97 6.84 7.30
N ARG A 258 -5.84 7.41 8.13
CA ARG A 258 -5.68 8.73 8.78
C ARG A 258 -5.80 8.68 10.29
N SER A 259 -6.18 7.52 10.84
CA SER A 259 -6.40 7.28 12.27
C SER A 259 -5.77 5.94 12.64
N LEU A 260 -6.48 5.03 13.33
CA LEU A 260 -5.97 3.73 13.72
C LEU A 260 -6.27 2.68 12.64
N LEU A 261 -5.22 2.06 12.10
CA LEU A 261 -5.30 0.75 11.45
C LEU A 261 -4.43 -0.21 12.25
N ARG A 262 -5.05 -1.22 12.85
CA ARG A 262 -4.36 -2.21 13.69
C ARG A 262 -4.46 -3.61 13.12
N ILE A 263 -3.34 -4.33 13.12
CA ILE A 263 -3.24 -5.75 12.79
C ILE A 263 -2.79 -6.47 14.06
N ASP A 264 -3.62 -7.36 14.61
CA ASP A 264 -3.31 -8.11 15.83
C ASP A 264 -2.19 -9.15 15.62
N GLU A 265 -1.58 -9.61 16.73
CA GLU A 265 -0.38 -10.47 16.77
C GLU A 265 -0.50 -11.73 15.90
N ASP A 266 -1.68 -12.37 15.90
CA ASP A 266 -1.95 -13.60 15.15
C ASP A 266 -2.61 -13.35 13.78
N ALA A 267 -2.61 -12.11 13.30
CA ALA A 267 -3.25 -11.71 12.04
C ALA A 267 -2.24 -11.24 10.99
N ALA A 268 -2.53 -11.50 9.73
CA ALA A 268 -1.84 -10.88 8.60
C ALA A 268 -2.79 -10.07 7.71
N LEU A 269 -2.37 -8.87 7.32
CA LEU A 269 -2.96 -8.14 6.20
C LEU A 269 -2.10 -8.33 4.95
N SER A 270 -2.73 -8.79 3.86
CA SER A 270 -2.09 -8.91 2.55
C SER A 270 -2.74 -7.99 1.52
N ILE A 271 -1.92 -7.23 0.80
CA ILE A 271 -2.34 -6.37 -0.33
C ILE A 271 -1.44 -6.65 -1.53
N THR A 272 -2.01 -7.12 -2.64
CA THR A 272 -1.24 -7.55 -3.80
C THR A 272 -1.79 -7.02 -5.13
N GLY A 273 -0.94 -6.42 -5.96
CA GLY A 273 -1.25 -6.08 -7.35
C GLY A 273 -0.85 -4.65 -7.76
N SER A 274 -0.31 -4.50 -8.97
CA SER A 274 0.40 -3.31 -9.47
C SER A 274 -0.36 -1.98 -9.39
N SER A 275 -1.69 -2.05 -9.38
CA SER A 275 -2.55 -0.86 -9.37
C SER A 275 -3.14 -0.56 -7.99
N GLN A 276 -2.74 -1.29 -6.95
CA GLN A 276 -3.19 -1.03 -5.59
C GLN A 276 -2.32 0.04 -4.92
N VAL A 277 -2.96 0.89 -4.11
CA VAL A 277 -2.30 1.96 -3.35
C VAL A 277 -2.71 1.87 -1.89
N LEU A 278 -1.71 1.78 -1.01
CA LEU A 278 -1.88 2.00 0.43
C LEU A 278 -1.26 3.38 0.75
N THR A 279 -2.00 4.23 1.44
CA THR A 279 -1.52 5.54 1.90
C THR A 279 -1.66 5.63 3.41
N GLN A 280 -0.54 5.74 4.11
CA GLN A 280 -0.48 6.10 5.51
C GLN A 280 -0.37 7.61 5.61
N ALA A 281 -1.52 8.29 5.69
CA ALA A 281 -1.62 9.75 5.66
C ALA A 281 -1.48 10.40 7.05
N GLY A 282 -1.69 9.64 8.12
CA GLY A 282 -1.62 10.12 9.49
C GLY A 282 -2.12 9.07 10.49
N GLY A 283 -2.19 9.43 11.77
CA GLY A 283 -2.60 8.50 12.82
C GLY A 283 -1.54 7.41 13.07
N THR A 284 -1.98 6.19 13.38
CA THR A 284 -1.11 5.05 13.69
C THR A 284 -1.46 3.86 12.81
N LEU A 285 -0.45 3.30 12.16
CA LEU A 285 -0.49 1.98 11.57
C LEU A 285 0.21 1.01 12.54
N ASP A 286 -0.59 0.29 13.32
CA ASP A 286 -0.18 -0.59 14.41
C ASP A 286 -0.11 -2.04 13.94
N ILE A 287 1.10 -2.55 13.69
CA ILE A 287 1.33 -3.87 13.10
C ILE A 287 1.82 -4.82 14.19
N GLN A 288 0.95 -5.42 14.98
CA GLN A 288 1.34 -6.44 15.96
C GLN A 288 1.60 -7.79 15.29
N GLY A 289 0.83 -8.12 14.24
CA GLY A 289 1.04 -9.28 13.39
C GLY A 289 1.92 -8.96 12.17
N ALA A 290 1.39 -9.18 10.96
CA ALA A 290 2.13 -8.95 9.72
C ALA A 290 1.39 -8.06 8.72
N LEU A 291 2.14 -7.14 8.09
CA LEU A 291 1.69 -6.38 6.93
C LEU A 291 2.53 -6.77 5.70
N ASN A 292 1.91 -7.52 4.79
CA ASN A 292 2.54 -8.04 3.58
C ASN A 292 2.00 -7.32 2.35
N LEU A 293 2.87 -6.57 1.68
CA LEU A 293 2.53 -5.73 0.54
C LEU A 293 3.33 -6.23 -0.66
N ALA A 294 2.66 -6.53 -1.77
CA ALA A 294 3.33 -7.11 -2.93
C ALA A 294 2.90 -6.46 -4.25
N SER A 295 3.88 -5.94 -4.99
CA SER A 295 3.64 -5.23 -6.25
C SER A 295 2.66 -4.07 -6.08
N ILE A 296 2.75 -3.26 -5.02
CA ILE A 296 1.84 -2.12 -4.80
C ILE A 296 2.60 -0.80 -4.72
N THR A 297 1.87 0.31 -4.70
CA THR A 297 2.43 1.59 -4.23
C THR A 297 2.06 1.78 -2.76
N PHE A 298 3.07 1.98 -1.90
CA PHE A 298 2.89 2.39 -0.52
C PHE A 298 3.36 3.83 -0.34
N ASN A 299 2.44 4.74 -0.02
CA ASN A 299 2.73 6.12 0.33
C ASN A 299 2.78 6.26 1.85
N PHE A 300 3.93 6.64 2.38
CA PHE A 300 4.08 7.02 3.77
C PHE A 300 4.16 8.54 3.87
N ASP A 301 3.00 9.17 4.03
CA ASP A 301 2.87 10.63 4.05
C ASP A 301 3.00 11.19 5.49
N GLY A 302 2.72 10.37 6.52
CA GLY A 302 2.92 10.73 7.92
C GLY A 302 2.26 9.81 8.95
N GLY A 303 2.32 10.19 10.23
CA GLY A 303 1.84 9.36 11.36
C GLY A 303 2.90 8.38 11.88
N ALA A 304 2.52 7.44 12.73
CA ALA A 304 3.44 6.47 13.32
C ALA A 304 3.26 5.07 12.72
N LEU A 305 4.36 4.38 12.41
CA LEU A 305 4.38 2.92 12.32
C LEU A 305 4.72 2.37 13.70
N ALA A 306 3.86 1.52 14.24
CA ALA A 306 4.06 0.85 15.52
C ALA A 306 4.11 -0.68 15.34
N GLY A 307 4.78 -1.36 16.27
CA GLY A 307 4.94 -2.82 16.22
C GLY A 307 5.97 -3.29 15.19
N ASN A 308 5.64 -4.36 14.49
CA ASN A 308 6.43 -4.99 13.45
C ASN A 308 6.54 -4.13 12.20
N ARG A 309 7.58 -4.39 11.41
CA ARG A 309 7.89 -3.63 10.20
C ARG A 309 7.04 -4.12 9.02
N PRO A 310 6.43 -3.23 8.22
CA PRO A 310 5.81 -3.63 6.96
C PRO A 310 6.84 -4.25 6.00
N VAL A 311 6.40 -5.27 5.28
CA VAL A 311 7.22 -5.94 4.25
C VAL A 311 6.68 -5.57 2.87
N LEU A 312 7.46 -4.83 2.10
CA LEU A 312 7.20 -4.54 0.69
C LEU A 312 7.99 -5.51 -0.19
N SER A 313 7.28 -6.48 -0.78
CA SER A 313 7.83 -7.47 -1.73
C SER A 313 7.53 -7.01 -3.15
N THR A 314 8.44 -6.22 -3.72
CA THR A 314 8.29 -5.47 -4.97
C THR A 314 7.27 -4.33 -4.93
N GLY A 315 7.43 -3.34 -5.82
CA GLY A 315 6.53 -2.19 -5.93
C GLY A 315 7.25 -0.86 -5.71
N THR A 316 6.53 0.11 -5.14
CA THR A 316 7.04 1.46 -4.90
C THR A 316 6.78 1.88 -3.45
N LEU A 317 7.80 2.37 -2.78
CA LEU A 317 7.70 3.09 -1.50
C LEU A 317 7.91 4.58 -1.77
N ASN A 318 6.93 5.41 -1.41
CA ASN A 318 7.04 6.85 -1.44
C ASN A 318 7.14 7.36 0.00
N LEU A 319 8.22 8.07 0.31
CA LEU A 319 8.40 8.77 1.58
C LEU A 319 8.18 10.26 1.32
N ALA A 320 7.15 10.84 1.94
CA ALA A 320 6.83 12.24 1.71
C ALA A 320 7.86 13.18 2.36
N PRO A 321 8.23 14.30 1.70
CA PRO A 321 9.25 15.24 2.20
C PRO A 321 8.97 15.83 3.59
N GLU A 322 7.69 15.91 3.99
CA GLU A 322 7.23 16.43 5.29
C GLU A 322 6.81 15.32 6.27
N SER A 323 7.12 14.05 5.98
CA SER A 323 6.72 12.93 6.83
C SER A 323 7.47 12.97 8.17
N ALA A 324 6.89 13.64 9.16
CA ALA A 324 7.30 13.59 10.57
C ALA A 324 6.99 12.24 11.24
N GLY A 325 6.85 11.18 10.44
CA GLY A 325 6.48 9.86 10.89
C GLY A 325 7.71 9.00 11.15
N SER A 326 7.69 8.26 12.25
CA SER A 326 8.69 7.24 12.58
C SER A 326 8.25 5.87 12.06
N GLY A 327 9.20 5.08 11.57
CA GLY A 327 8.90 3.73 11.14
C GLY A 327 10.02 3.06 10.34
N ASP A 328 10.16 1.75 10.51
CA ASP A 328 11.16 0.97 9.80
C ASP A 328 10.49 0.10 8.72
N PHE A 329 11.13 -0.04 7.57
CA PHE A 329 10.59 -0.74 6.39
C PHE A 329 11.49 -1.91 5.99
N ILE A 330 10.89 -3.05 5.68
CA ILE A 330 11.59 -4.19 5.07
C ILE A 330 11.24 -4.24 3.58
N LEU A 331 12.25 -4.17 2.72
CA LEU A 331 12.11 -4.20 1.27
C LEU A 331 12.72 -5.48 0.70
N ARG A 332 11.95 -6.17 -0.15
CA ARG A 332 12.32 -7.45 -0.79
C ARG A 332 12.01 -7.41 -2.27
N GLY A 333 12.77 -8.18 -3.06
CA GLY A 333 12.66 -8.11 -4.51
C GLY A 333 13.01 -6.71 -5.03
N SER A 334 12.43 -6.31 -6.17
CA SER A 334 12.68 -5.00 -6.78
C SER A 334 11.70 -3.93 -6.29
N VAL A 335 12.18 -3.00 -5.47
CA VAL A 335 11.42 -1.86 -4.95
C VAL A 335 12.00 -0.54 -5.44
N THR A 336 11.13 0.36 -5.89
CA THR A 336 11.47 1.76 -6.15
C THR A 336 11.25 2.59 -4.89
N LEU A 337 12.24 3.37 -4.46
CA LEU A 337 12.11 4.36 -3.40
C LEU A 337 12.03 5.75 -4.03
N ASN A 338 11.04 6.54 -3.62
CA ASN A 338 10.97 7.95 -3.91
C ASN A 338 10.99 8.75 -2.60
N GLY A 339 11.92 9.69 -2.48
CA GLY A 339 12.10 10.51 -1.28
C GLY A 339 13.38 10.18 -0.51
N ASP A 340 13.62 10.98 0.54
CA ASP A 340 14.73 10.80 1.47
C ASP A 340 14.35 9.80 2.57
N ILE A 341 15.34 9.20 3.23
CA ILE A 341 15.11 8.50 4.50
C ILE A 341 15.07 9.58 5.59
N HIS A 342 13.95 9.73 6.30
CA HIS A 342 13.82 10.76 7.33
C HIS A 342 14.30 10.29 8.71
N GLU A 343 14.39 11.22 9.67
CA GLU A 343 14.72 10.89 11.05
C GLU A 343 13.68 9.94 11.65
N GLY A 344 14.13 8.96 12.43
CA GLY A 344 13.24 7.92 12.97
C GLY A 344 12.72 6.92 11.95
N GLN A 345 13.22 6.94 10.70
CA GLN A 345 12.90 5.97 9.67
C GLN A 345 14.11 5.11 9.29
N SER A 346 13.96 3.80 9.16
CA SER A 346 15.03 2.94 8.66
C SER A 346 14.57 2.11 7.48
N ILE A 347 15.49 1.84 6.55
CA ILE A 347 15.22 0.93 5.44
C ILE A 347 16.14 -0.29 5.55
N GLU A 348 15.53 -1.48 5.56
CA GLU A 348 16.24 -2.76 5.45
C GLU A 348 15.92 -3.43 4.12
N VAL A 349 16.93 -3.58 3.27
CA VAL A 349 16.85 -4.30 1.99
C VAL A 349 17.33 -5.74 2.21
N GLN A 350 16.45 -6.71 1.98
CA GLN A 350 16.71 -8.12 2.24
C GLN A 350 16.74 -8.98 0.97
N GLY A 351 17.85 -9.69 0.77
CA GLY A 351 17.90 -10.88 -0.07
C GLY A 351 17.19 -12.03 0.63
N VAL A 352 16.23 -12.67 -0.05
CA VAL A 352 15.39 -13.76 0.48
C VAL A 352 15.41 -14.97 -0.43
N SER A 353 14.92 -16.13 0.03
CA SER A 353 14.94 -17.34 -0.79
C SER A 353 14.24 -17.09 -2.13
N GLY A 354 14.93 -17.41 -3.23
CA GLY A 354 14.43 -17.19 -4.59
C GLY A 354 14.60 -15.78 -5.15
N GLN A 355 14.89 -14.74 -4.36
CA GLN A 355 14.94 -13.35 -4.86
C GLN A 355 16.01 -12.48 -4.17
N ASP A 356 16.74 -11.70 -4.95
CA ASP A 356 17.64 -10.68 -4.42
C ASP A 356 16.83 -9.47 -3.89
N GLY A 357 17.36 -8.78 -2.89
CA GLY A 357 16.83 -7.50 -2.44
C GLY A 357 17.37 -6.38 -3.33
N ILE A 358 16.52 -5.62 -3.99
CA ILE A 358 16.94 -4.56 -4.91
C ILE A 358 16.14 -3.30 -4.56
N LEU A 359 16.85 -2.29 -4.07
CA LEU A 359 16.31 -0.96 -3.84
C LEU A 359 16.83 0.00 -4.92
N THR A 360 15.93 0.65 -5.65
CA THR A 360 16.28 1.64 -6.68
C THR A 360 15.65 2.98 -6.36
N SER A 361 16.47 4.02 -6.23
CA SER A 361 15.99 5.40 -6.26
C SER A 361 16.20 6.02 -7.65
N PRO A 362 15.19 6.64 -8.28
CA PRO A 362 15.37 7.36 -9.53
C PRO A 362 16.28 8.58 -9.41
N ASN A 363 16.30 9.22 -8.23
CA ASN A 363 17.01 10.45 -7.95
C ASN A 363 17.94 10.31 -6.73
N GLY A 364 18.85 11.26 -6.56
CA GLY A 364 19.67 11.37 -5.36
C GLY A 364 18.80 11.52 -4.12
N LEU A 365 19.31 11.05 -3.00
CA LEU A 365 18.58 11.06 -1.73
C LEU A 365 19.54 11.17 -0.54
N THR A 366 19.00 11.65 0.57
CA THR A 366 19.72 11.83 1.84
C THR A 366 19.26 10.78 2.84
N ASN A 367 20.21 10.14 3.53
CA ASN A 367 19.92 9.24 4.65
C ASN A 367 19.94 9.99 5.99
N HIS A 368 18.79 10.29 6.60
CA HIS A 368 18.75 10.94 7.91
C HIS A 368 18.69 9.98 9.10
N ASN A 369 18.87 8.67 8.90
CA ASN A 369 18.89 7.71 10.00
C ASN A 369 19.69 6.43 9.66
N HIS A 370 19.07 5.44 9.02
CA HIS A 370 19.70 4.15 8.77
C HIS A 370 19.27 3.48 7.46
N LEU A 371 20.26 3.06 6.66
CA LEU A 371 20.08 2.17 5.51
C LEU A 371 20.87 0.87 5.73
N LEU A 372 20.18 -0.28 5.69
CA LEU A 372 20.75 -1.60 5.87
C LEU A 372 20.53 -2.46 4.63
N LEU A 373 21.60 -3.01 4.05
CA LEU A 373 21.52 -4.10 3.08
C LEU A 373 21.95 -5.39 3.77
N THR A 374 21.08 -6.39 3.77
CA THR A 374 21.33 -7.68 4.41
C THR A 374 20.73 -8.84 3.60
N SER A 375 20.87 -10.05 4.10
CA SER A 375 20.28 -11.25 3.52
C SER A 375 19.76 -12.17 4.62
N ILE A 376 18.68 -12.88 4.34
CA ILE A 376 18.14 -13.93 5.22
C ILE A 376 18.17 -15.32 4.57
N ALA A 377 18.71 -15.43 3.34
CA ALA A 377 18.72 -16.70 2.60
C ALA A 377 19.91 -16.85 1.63
N ASN A 378 21.09 -16.30 1.95
CA ASN A 378 22.28 -16.32 1.10
C ASN A 378 22.03 -15.77 -0.33
N ARG A 379 21.21 -14.72 -0.41
CA ARG A 379 20.87 -14.00 -1.65
C ARG A 379 21.39 -12.58 -1.58
N GLY A 380 21.67 -11.99 -2.74
CA GLY A 380 22.31 -10.68 -2.80
C GLY A 380 21.36 -9.56 -2.39
N SER A 381 21.94 -8.44 -1.97
CA SER A 381 21.22 -7.18 -1.79
C SER A 381 21.93 -6.05 -2.53
N GLN A 382 21.13 -5.21 -3.17
CA GLN A 382 21.61 -4.18 -4.09
C GLN A 382 20.90 -2.86 -3.82
N PHE A 383 21.66 -1.77 -3.81
CA PHE A 383 21.14 -0.40 -3.76
C PHE A 383 21.58 0.36 -5.01
N ARG A 384 20.64 1.06 -5.65
CA ARG A 384 20.86 1.78 -6.90
C ARG A 384 20.31 3.20 -6.80
N VAL A 385 21.09 4.17 -7.28
CA VAL A 385 20.60 5.53 -7.55
C VAL A 385 20.83 5.81 -9.03
N THR A 386 19.77 6.11 -9.78
CA THR A 386 19.87 6.35 -11.22
C THR A 386 20.58 7.67 -11.51
N ASN A 387 20.02 8.78 -11.00
CA ASN A 387 20.55 10.12 -11.17
C ASN A 387 20.84 10.76 -9.81
N GLY A 388 21.92 11.52 -9.68
CA GLY A 388 22.28 12.20 -8.44
C GLY A 388 23.05 11.33 -7.44
N VAL A 389 23.27 11.90 -6.27
CA VAL A 389 24.17 11.38 -5.22
C VAL A 389 23.36 10.85 -4.04
N PHE A 390 23.85 9.78 -3.42
CA PHE A 390 23.41 9.36 -2.08
C PHE A 390 24.28 10.09 -1.04
N ASP A 391 23.65 10.93 -0.23
CA ASP A 391 24.30 11.66 0.85
C ASP A 391 24.04 10.94 2.19
N ASN A 392 25.11 10.65 2.92
CA ASN A 392 25.05 10.11 4.28
C ASN A 392 25.62 11.16 5.25
N PRO A 393 24.79 12.05 5.81
CA PRO A 393 25.21 13.08 6.75
C PRO A 393 25.85 12.53 8.04
N GLU A 394 26.42 13.44 8.83
CA GLU A 394 27.03 13.12 10.13
C GLU A 394 26.04 12.44 11.09
N GLY A 395 26.55 11.44 11.82
CA GLY A 395 25.78 10.66 12.79
C GLY A 395 24.75 9.70 12.16
N LYS A 396 24.74 9.56 10.84
CA LYS A 396 23.83 8.66 10.10
C LYS A 396 24.58 7.45 9.59
N THR A 397 23.89 6.32 9.50
CA THR A 397 24.55 5.02 9.32
C THR A 397 24.08 4.31 8.06
N VAL A 398 25.03 3.79 7.28
CA VAL A 398 24.80 2.79 6.23
C VAL A 398 25.52 1.51 6.62
N ARG A 399 24.83 0.38 6.55
CA ARG A 399 25.40 -0.95 6.82
C ARG A 399 25.17 -1.90 5.67
N LEU A 400 26.25 -2.53 5.21
CA LEU A 400 26.24 -3.65 4.30
C LEU A 400 26.58 -4.91 5.10
N ALA A 401 25.57 -5.46 5.77
CA ALA A 401 25.73 -6.47 6.81
C ALA A 401 25.85 -7.89 6.25
N VAL A 402 26.57 -8.80 6.94
CA VAL A 402 26.78 -10.22 6.53
C VAL A 402 25.48 -11.00 6.33
N GLY A 403 24.51 -10.84 7.22
CA GLY A 403 23.25 -11.60 7.23
C GLY A 403 23.49 -13.11 7.10
N ALA A 404 22.69 -13.77 6.27
CA ALA A 404 22.82 -15.18 5.90
C ALA A 404 23.78 -15.43 4.70
N GLY A 405 24.63 -14.46 4.35
CA GLY A 405 25.51 -14.51 3.17
C GLY A 405 24.99 -13.72 1.96
N GLY A 406 25.52 -14.01 0.77
CA GLY A 406 25.23 -13.31 -0.48
C GLY A 406 26.09 -12.06 -0.72
N PRO A 407 26.32 -11.63 -1.98
CA PRO A 407 27.10 -10.42 -2.26
C PRO A 407 26.27 -9.15 -2.03
N ARG A 408 26.95 -8.06 -1.63
CA ARG A 408 26.34 -6.73 -1.54
C ARG A 408 26.78 -5.89 -2.73
N THR A 409 25.87 -5.11 -3.30
CA THR A 409 26.18 -4.27 -4.46
C THR A 409 25.69 -2.86 -4.26
N TRP A 410 26.57 -1.90 -4.49
CA TRP A 410 26.30 -0.48 -4.41
C TRP A 410 26.43 0.15 -5.80
N GLN A 411 25.32 0.70 -6.29
CA GLN A 411 25.19 1.35 -7.60
C GLN A 411 24.69 2.78 -7.43
N ALA A 412 25.26 3.51 -6.47
CA ALA A 412 24.97 4.91 -6.23
C ALA A 412 26.28 5.70 -6.12
N GLU A 413 26.27 6.95 -6.58
CA GLU A 413 27.31 7.90 -6.17
C GLU A 413 27.16 8.14 -4.66
N LEU A 414 28.26 8.33 -3.95
CA LEU A 414 28.29 8.40 -2.49
C LEU A 414 29.00 9.68 -2.03
N ASP A 415 28.37 10.44 -1.15
CA ASP A 415 29.03 11.41 -0.27
C ASP A 415 28.81 10.99 1.18
N ASN A 416 29.85 10.44 1.81
CA ASN A 416 29.76 9.90 3.16
C ASN A 416 30.37 10.85 4.20
N ARG A 417 29.52 11.42 5.06
CA ARG A 417 29.87 12.22 6.25
C ARG A 417 29.49 11.52 7.56
N GLY A 418 28.79 10.39 7.50
CA GLY A 418 28.46 9.54 8.64
C GLY A 418 29.28 8.24 8.68
N ASP A 419 28.64 7.17 9.17
CA ASP A 419 29.24 5.83 9.24
C ASP A 419 28.82 4.99 8.04
N PHE A 420 29.79 4.50 7.27
CA PHE A 420 29.57 3.55 6.18
C PHE A 420 30.31 2.24 6.49
N LEU A 421 29.56 1.20 6.86
CA LEU A 421 30.11 -0.05 7.36
C LEU A 421 29.92 -1.18 6.33
N ILE A 422 31.02 -1.80 5.96
CA ILE A 422 31.09 -2.92 5.02
C ILE A 422 31.49 -4.16 5.80
N GLU A 423 30.49 -4.99 6.13
CA GLU A 423 30.67 -6.15 6.99
C GLU A 423 30.82 -7.44 6.16
N THR A 424 30.69 -7.35 4.84
CA THR A 424 30.71 -8.49 3.90
C THR A 424 31.19 -8.04 2.53
N ASP A 425 31.59 -9.01 1.70
CA ASP A 425 31.96 -8.77 0.31
C ASP A 425 30.97 -7.89 -0.44
N THR A 426 31.50 -6.75 -0.88
CA THR A 426 30.76 -5.65 -1.47
C THR A 426 31.42 -5.19 -2.76
N GLN A 427 30.61 -4.92 -3.77
CA GLN A 427 31.05 -4.30 -5.02
C GLN A 427 30.41 -2.93 -5.18
N PHE A 428 31.24 -1.90 -5.40
CA PHE A 428 30.79 -0.62 -5.92
C PHE A 428 30.95 -0.66 -7.43
N ASN A 429 29.83 -0.62 -8.16
CA ASN A 429 29.85 -0.83 -9.61
C ASN A 429 28.88 0.08 -10.38
N LYS A 430 28.65 1.30 -9.89
CA LYS A 430 27.97 2.33 -10.69
C LYS A 430 28.87 2.76 -11.85
N GLY A 431 28.34 2.76 -13.07
CA GLY A 431 29.04 3.32 -14.23
C GLY A 431 29.36 4.80 -14.00
N ASN A 432 30.63 5.17 -14.20
CA ASN A 432 31.16 6.51 -13.88
C ASN A 432 30.94 6.94 -12.42
N GLY A 433 30.84 5.97 -11.50
CA GLY A 433 30.55 6.24 -10.09
C GLY A 433 31.64 7.06 -9.40
N THR A 434 31.21 8.01 -8.58
CA THR A 434 32.03 8.81 -7.69
C THR A 434 31.68 8.44 -6.24
N TYR A 435 32.69 8.13 -5.44
CA TYR A 435 32.52 7.72 -4.05
C TYR A 435 33.44 8.56 -3.18
N THR A 436 32.88 9.44 -2.37
CA THR A 436 33.61 10.34 -1.49
C THR A 436 33.39 9.93 -0.05
N ASN A 437 34.48 9.66 0.67
CA ASN A 437 34.45 9.50 2.12
C ASN A 437 35.04 10.74 2.81
N ARG A 438 34.31 11.25 3.79
CA ARG A 438 34.67 12.42 4.61
C ARG A 438 34.68 12.12 6.11
N SER A 439 34.16 10.96 6.51
CA SER A 439 34.07 10.51 7.89
C SER A 439 34.52 9.04 7.96
N LEU A 440 33.74 8.12 8.51
CA LEU A 440 34.09 6.72 8.63
C LEU A 440 33.59 5.91 7.42
N LEU A 441 34.53 5.30 6.69
CA LEU A 441 34.26 4.13 5.85
C LEU A 441 35.06 2.97 6.41
N ARG A 442 34.37 1.91 6.85
CA ARG A 442 35.00 0.73 7.44
C ARG A 442 34.72 -0.52 6.63
N ILE A 443 35.76 -1.33 6.43
CA ILE A 443 35.69 -2.68 5.85
C ILE A 443 36.15 -3.65 6.93
N ASP A 444 35.27 -4.54 7.38
CA ASP A 444 35.58 -5.51 8.43
C ASP A 444 36.54 -6.62 7.97
N GLU A 445 37.14 -7.33 8.92
CA GLU A 445 38.23 -8.31 8.73
C GLU A 445 37.91 -9.38 7.66
N ASP A 446 36.67 -9.87 7.66
CA ASP A 446 36.18 -10.90 6.73
C ASP A 446 35.49 -10.34 5.48
N ALA A 447 35.63 -9.04 5.22
CA ALA A 447 34.97 -8.36 4.11
C ALA A 447 35.98 -7.80 3.08
N ALA A 448 35.58 -7.82 1.81
CA ALA A 448 36.27 -7.08 0.76
C ALA A 448 35.37 -6.02 0.13
N LEU A 449 35.88 -4.80 -0.05
CA LEU A 449 35.31 -3.82 -0.97
C LEU A 449 36.08 -3.88 -2.30
N SER A 450 35.36 -4.07 -3.40
CA SER A 450 35.90 -4.02 -4.75
C SER A 450 35.30 -2.87 -5.56
N ILE A 451 36.15 -2.09 -6.22
CA ILE A 451 35.76 -1.01 -7.13
C ILE A 451 36.53 -1.17 -8.45
N THR A 452 35.82 -1.34 -9.56
CA THR A 452 36.42 -1.65 -10.86
C THR A 452 35.84 -0.81 -12.00
N GLY A 453 36.70 -0.15 -12.77
CA GLY A 453 36.33 0.48 -14.06
C GLY A 453 36.89 1.89 -14.24
N SER A 454 37.44 2.16 -15.44
CA SER A 454 38.29 3.33 -15.76
C SER A 454 37.72 4.71 -15.43
N SER A 455 36.39 4.81 -15.38
CA SER A 455 35.69 6.07 -15.13
C SER A 455 35.22 6.23 -13.69
N GLN A 456 35.56 5.30 -12.79
CA GLN A 456 35.18 5.39 -11.39
C GLN A 456 36.22 6.16 -10.58
N VAL A 457 35.75 6.89 -9.58
CA VAL A 457 36.58 7.70 -8.70
C VAL A 457 36.26 7.38 -7.25
N LEU A 458 37.25 6.96 -6.47
CA LEU A 458 37.20 6.94 -5.01
C LEU A 458 37.95 8.16 -4.49
N THR A 459 37.37 8.93 -3.58
CA THR A 459 37.99 10.09 -2.95
C THR A 459 37.94 9.93 -1.44
N GLN A 460 39.11 9.86 -0.81
CA GLN A 460 39.28 9.94 0.63
C GLN A 460 39.58 11.41 0.97
N ALA A 461 38.52 12.17 1.28
CA ALA A 461 38.59 13.61 1.49
C ALA A 461 38.90 14.00 2.95
N GLY A 462 38.58 13.12 3.91
CA GLY A 462 38.77 13.36 5.34
C GLY A 462 38.29 12.18 6.17
N GLY A 463 38.38 12.28 7.50
CA GLY A 463 37.95 11.21 8.40
C GLY A 463 38.89 9.99 8.35
N THR A 464 38.31 8.78 8.41
CA THR A 464 39.04 7.52 8.45
C THR A 464 38.50 6.53 7.43
N LEU A 465 39.40 6.01 6.60
CA LEU A 465 39.17 4.82 5.79
C LEU A 465 39.81 3.64 6.53
N ASP A 466 38.98 2.88 7.24
CA ASP A 466 39.38 1.77 8.13
C ASP A 466 39.26 0.43 7.40
N ILE A 467 40.39 -0.15 7.00
CA ILE A 467 40.44 -1.35 6.16
C ILE A 467 40.93 -2.52 7.01
N GLN A 468 40.04 -3.18 7.76
CA GLN A 468 40.39 -4.40 8.49
C GLN A 468 40.44 -5.62 7.57
N GLY A 469 39.58 -5.67 6.56
CA GLY A 469 39.60 -6.68 5.50
C GLY A 469 40.42 -6.23 4.29
N ALA A 470 39.81 -6.20 3.11
CA ALA A 470 40.49 -5.82 1.86
C ALA A 470 39.80 -4.68 1.10
N LEU A 471 40.61 -3.75 0.59
CA LEU A 471 40.17 -2.74 -0.38
C LEU A 471 40.88 -2.97 -1.72
N ASN A 472 40.13 -3.46 -2.70
CA ASN A 472 40.62 -3.82 -4.03
C ASN A 472 40.12 -2.82 -5.08
N LEU A 473 41.05 -2.07 -5.65
CA LEU A 473 40.78 -1.02 -6.62
C LEU A 473 41.41 -1.42 -7.96
N ALA A 474 40.62 -1.42 -9.03
CA ALA A 474 41.09 -1.87 -10.34
C ALA A 474 40.63 -0.96 -11.47
N SER A 475 41.61 -0.40 -12.19
CA SER A 475 41.38 0.58 -13.25
C SER A 475 40.52 1.74 -12.77
N ILE A 476 40.84 2.37 -11.63
CA ILE A 476 40.07 3.53 -11.14
C ILE A 476 40.98 4.72 -10.89
N THR A 477 40.38 5.89 -10.62
CA THR A 477 41.11 6.99 -9.98
C THR A 477 40.86 6.94 -8.47
N PHE A 478 41.92 6.89 -7.67
CA PHE A 478 41.86 7.06 -6.22
C PHE A 478 42.50 8.39 -5.84
N ASN A 479 41.71 9.30 -5.29
CA ASN A 479 42.16 10.56 -4.73
C ASN A 479 42.31 10.42 -3.21
N PHE A 480 43.52 10.64 -2.71
CA PHE A 480 43.79 10.75 -1.28
C PHE A 480 44.04 12.22 -0.96
N ASP A 481 42.96 12.92 -0.62
CA ASP A 481 42.98 14.36 -0.37
C ASP A 481 43.24 14.67 1.12
N GLY A 482 42.86 13.76 2.04
CA GLY A 482 43.12 13.91 3.47
C GLY A 482 42.52 12.80 4.36
N GLY A 483 42.69 12.92 5.68
CA GLY A 483 42.24 11.93 6.67
C GLY A 483 43.25 10.78 6.89
N ALA A 484 42.85 9.70 7.53
CA ALA A 484 43.74 8.57 7.82
C ALA A 484 43.30 7.29 7.11
N LEU A 485 44.26 6.54 6.58
CA LEU A 485 44.09 5.12 6.27
C LEU A 485 44.49 4.28 7.49
N ALA A 486 43.63 3.39 7.94
CA ALA A 486 43.88 2.49 9.06
C ALA A 486 43.75 1.03 8.62
N GLY A 487 44.46 0.13 9.32
CA GLY A 487 44.43 -1.30 9.03
C GLY A 487 45.32 -1.69 7.83
N ASN A 488 44.80 -2.57 6.99
CA ASN A 488 45.46 -3.09 5.80
C ASN A 488 45.58 -2.02 4.71
N ARG A 489 46.57 -2.21 3.82
CA ARG A 489 46.85 -1.29 2.72
C ARG A 489 45.82 -1.47 1.59
N PRO A 490 45.22 -0.39 1.04
CA PRO A 490 44.50 -0.49 -0.23
C PRO A 490 45.41 -1.01 -1.33
N VAL A 491 44.84 -1.88 -2.18
CA VAL A 491 45.51 -2.43 -3.36
C VAL A 491 44.93 -1.78 -4.60
N LEU A 492 45.74 -0.99 -5.31
CA LEU A 492 45.40 -0.42 -6.61
C LEU A 492 46.15 -1.18 -7.71
N SER A 493 45.42 -1.97 -8.51
CA SER A 493 46.03 -2.90 -9.48
C SER A 493 46.23 -2.33 -10.90
N THR A 494 45.55 -1.24 -11.20
CA THR A 494 45.75 -0.37 -12.38
C THR A 494 45.01 0.94 -12.12
N GLY A 495 45.40 2.01 -12.80
CA GLY A 495 44.68 3.29 -12.77
C GLY A 495 45.55 4.44 -12.28
N THR A 496 44.95 5.33 -11.50
CA THR A 496 45.59 6.58 -11.05
C THR A 496 45.46 6.72 -9.54
N LEU A 497 46.57 6.99 -8.85
CA LEU A 497 46.59 7.46 -7.47
C LEU A 497 46.96 8.95 -7.47
N ASN A 498 46.12 9.78 -6.89
CA ASN A 498 46.40 11.20 -6.68
C ASN A 498 46.63 11.44 -5.19
N LEU A 499 47.78 12.00 -4.83
CA LEU A 499 48.10 12.48 -3.49
C LEU A 499 48.01 14.00 -3.49
N ALA A 500 47.17 14.58 -2.64
CA ALA A 500 47.00 16.03 -2.60
C ALA A 500 48.25 16.72 -2.00
N PRO A 501 48.67 17.90 -2.50
CA PRO A 501 49.91 18.57 -2.11
C PRO A 501 50.07 18.92 -0.62
N GLU A 502 48.97 18.92 0.13
CA GLU A 502 48.90 19.22 1.57
C GLU A 502 48.12 18.13 2.34
N SER A 503 48.02 16.91 1.83
CA SER A 503 47.33 15.86 2.57
C SER A 503 48.08 15.60 3.89
N ALA A 504 47.58 16.14 5.01
CA ALA A 504 48.07 15.84 6.36
C ALA A 504 47.72 14.40 6.80
N GLY A 505 47.31 13.57 5.84
CA GLY A 505 46.82 12.24 6.05
C GLY A 505 47.92 11.19 6.00
N SER A 506 47.86 10.24 6.93
CA SER A 506 48.73 9.07 6.95
C SER A 506 48.10 7.91 6.18
N GLY A 507 48.92 7.18 5.43
CA GLY A 507 48.42 6.00 4.73
C GLY A 507 49.47 5.25 3.91
N ASP A 508 49.36 3.92 3.93
CA ASP A 508 50.23 3.03 3.17
C ASP A 508 49.44 2.45 1.98
N PHE A 509 50.05 2.41 0.78
CA PHE A 509 49.39 1.96 -0.45
C PHE A 509 50.18 0.82 -1.09
N ILE A 510 49.46 -0.18 -1.63
CA ILE A 510 50.03 -1.20 -2.51
C ILE A 510 49.60 -0.91 -3.94
N LEU A 511 50.57 -0.76 -4.83
CA LEU A 511 50.36 -0.58 -6.26
C LEU A 511 50.80 -1.85 -6.99
N ARG A 512 49.92 -2.37 -7.83
CA ARG A 512 50.21 -3.50 -8.74
C ARG A 512 49.94 -3.03 -10.16
N GLY A 513 50.51 -3.71 -11.14
CA GLY A 513 50.29 -3.35 -12.54
C GLY A 513 50.77 -1.95 -12.88
N SER A 514 50.15 -1.33 -13.89
CA SER A 514 50.49 0.02 -14.32
C SER A 514 49.62 1.06 -13.59
N VAL A 515 50.25 1.80 -12.68
CA VAL A 515 49.62 2.89 -11.93
C VAL A 515 50.31 4.22 -12.24
N THR A 516 49.50 5.24 -12.51
CA THR A 516 49.96 6.63 -12.57
C THR A 516 49.86 7.25 -11.18
N LEU A 517 50.94 7.84 -10.68
CA LEU A 517 50.96 8.60 -9.44
C LEU A 517 51.07 10.09 -9.75
N ASN A 518 50.13 10.89 -9.24
CA ASN A 518 50.22 12.34 -9.25
C ASN A 518 50.39 12.86 -7.82
N GLY A 519 51.38 13.73 -7.61
CA GLY A 519 51.71 14.28 -6.29
C GLY A 519 52.99 13.70 -5.70
N ASP A 520 53.34 14.17 -4.52
CA ASP A 520 54.52 13.75 -3.76
C ASP A 520 54.13 12.76 -2.66
N ILE A 521 55.05 11.89 -2.25
CA ILE A 521 54.86 11.05 -1.04
C ILE A 521 55.21 11.93 0.15
N HIS A 522 54.24 12.14 1.05
CA HIS A 522 54.40 12.97 2.24
C HIS A 522 54.82 12.14 3.48
N GLU A 523 55.18 12.82 4.57
CA GLU A 523 55.45 12.15 5.85
C GLU A 523 54.21 11.37 6.33
N GLY A 524 54.42 10.16 6.85
CA GLY A 524 53.32 9.26 7.25
C GLY A 524 52.66 8.52 6.08
N GLN A 525 53.17 8.66 4.85
CA GLN A 525 52.68 7.94 3.68
C GLN A 525 53.71 6.96 3.13
N SER A 526 53.30 5.76 2.76
CA SER A 526 54.20 4.78 2.14
C SER A 526 53.61 4.20 0.88
N ILE A 527 54.42 3.99 -0.15
CA ILE A 527 54.00 3.29 -1.36
C ILE A 527 54.86 2.05 -1.56
N GLU A 528 54.21 0.91 -1.80
CA GLU A 528 54.83 -0.34 -2.21
C GLU A 528 54.36 -0.70 -3.61
N VAL A 529 55.30 -0.78 -4.55
CA VAL A 529 55.05 -1.22 -5.93
C VAL A 529 55.42 -2.68 -6.04
N GLN A 530 54.43 -3.54 -6.24
CA GLN A 530 54.58 -4.98 -6.25
C GLN A 530 54.50 -5.54 -7.67
N GLY A 531 55.52 -6.29 -8.08
CA GLY A 531 55.40 -7.27 -9.16
C GLY A 531 54.64 -8.49 -8.65
N VAL A 532 53.66 -8.97 -9.41
CA VAL A 532 52.94 -10.22 -9.11
C VAL A 532 53.07 -11.20 -10.28
N SER A 533 52.76 -12.47 -10.05
CA SER A 533 52.90 -13.49 -11.11
C SER A 533 52.11 -13.07 -12.36
N GLY A 534 52.81 -12.92 -13.48
CA GLY A 534 52.21 -12.53 -14.76
C GLY A 534 51.95 -11.03 -14.94
N GLN A 535 52.34 -10.17 -13.99
CA GLN A 535 52.15 -8.72 -14.09
C GLN A 535 53.26 -7.93 -13.38
N ASP A 536 53.98 -7.10 -14.13
CA ASP A 536 54.97 -6.18 -13.57
C ASP A 536 54.29 -5.08 -12.73
N GLY A 537 54.94 -4.66 -11.65
CA GLY A 537 54.59 -3.44 -10.91
C GLY A 537 55.26 -2.24 -11.57
N ILE A 538 54.46 -1.33 -12.14
CA ILE A 538 54.93 -0.15 -12.87
C ILE A 538 54.30 1.08 -12.23
N LEU A 539 55.14 1.95 -11.67
CA LEU A 539 54.76 3.27 -11.18
C LEU A 539 55.23 4.34 -12.16
N THR A 540 54.30 5.14 -12.69
CA THR A 540 54.61 6.29 -13.56
C THR A 540 54.25 7.58 -12.86
N SER A 541 55.21 8.49 -12.67
CA SER A 541 54.93 9.88 -12.26
C SER A 541 55.21 10.84 -13.43
N PRO A 542 54.16 11.43 -14.05
CA PRO A 542 54.34 12.29 -15.22
C PRO A 542 54.94 13.66 -14.89
N ASN A 543 54.82 14.11 -13.63
CA ASN A 543 55.21 15.46 -13.20
C ASN A 543 56.46 15.47 -12.28
N GLY A 544 57.14 14.33 -12.15
CA GLY A 544 58.18 14.14 -11.14
C GLY A 544 57.60 13.73 -9.78
N LEU A 545 58.44 13.17 -8.92
CA LEU A 545 58.06 12.64 -7.61
C LEU A 545 59.12 13.00 -6.57
N THR A 546 58.71 13.66 -5.49
CA THR A 546 59.48 13.82 -4.27
C THR A 546 59.00 12.80 -3.24
N ASN A 547 59.93 12.06 -2.63
CA ASN A 547 59.61 11.11 -1.57
C ASN A 547 60.11 11.62 -0.22
N HIS A 548 59.19 11.94 0.69
CA HIS A 548 59.49 12.37 2.06
C HIS A 548 59.40 11.23 3.09
N ASN A 549 59.04 10.01 2.67
CA ASN A 549 58.96 8.85 3.56
C ASN A 549 59.40 7.58 2.82
N HIS A 550 58.48 6.65 2.49
CA HIS A 550 58.85 5.33 1.97
C HIS A 550 58.27 5.04 0.58
N LEU A 551 59.16 4.66 -0.35
CA LEU A 551 58.82 4.08 -1.65
C LEU A 551 59.61 2.78 -1.81
N LEU A 552 58.89 1.66 -1.90
CA LEU A 552 59.46 0.32 -2.03
C LEU A 552 59.05 -0.31 -3.36
N LEU A 553 59.98 -1.02 -3.98
CA LEU A 553 59.73 -1.87 -5.14
C LEU A 553 60.08 -3.31 -4.75
N THR A 554 59.12 -4.23 -4.91
CA THR A 554 59.28 -5.66 -4.52
C THR A 554 58.87 -6.62 -5.62
#